data_AF-Q9IA72-F1
#
_entry.id   AF-Q9IA72-F1
#
_cell.length_a   1.000
_cell.length_b   1.000
_cell.length_c   1.000
_cell.angle_alpha   90.00
_cell.angle_beta   90.00
_cell.angle_gamma   90.00
#
_symmetry.space_group_name_H-M   'P 1'
#
loop_
_entity.id
_entity.type
_entity.pdbx_description
1 polymer ?
#
loop_
_entity_poly.entity_id
_entity_poly.type
_entity_poly.pdbx_seq_one_letter_code
_entity_poly.pdbx_strand_id
1 'polypeptide(L)'
;ARAKDSATEQSLSIMQKWKPLQTFIMKDLEILENIKNKIHLELYTPTETQECTQQTLQCYLGEVVTLKKETEDDTEIKEEFVTAIQNIEKNLKSLTGLNHTEK
;
A
#
# COMPACT_ATOMS: atom_id res chain seq x y z
N ALA A 1 25.04 -4.26 -28.48
CA ALA A 1 23.59 -3.91 -28.57
C ALA A 1 22.70 -4.66 -27.56
N ARG A 2 23.08 -5.82 -26.99
CA ARG A 2 22.18 -6.69 -26.20
C ARG A 2 21.69 -6.23 -24.83
N ALA A 3 22.36 -5.28 -24.15
CA ALA A 3 22.00 -4.92 -22.77
C ALA A 3 20.84 -3.90 -22.66
N LYS A 4 20.57 -3.12 -23.72
CA LYS A 4 19.53 -2.08 -23.71
C LYS A 4 18.11 -2.67 -23.88
N ASP A 5 17.99 -3.79 -24.58
CA ASP A 5 16.69 -4.41 -24.86
C ASP A 5 16.11 -5.11 -23.61
N SER A 6 16.96 -5.78 -22.82
CA SER A 6 16.55 -6.50 -21.61
C SER A 6 16.05 -5.58 -20.48
N ALA A 7 16.70 -4.42 -20.28
CA ALA A 7 16.26 -3.44 -19.28
C ALA A 7 14.89 -2.84 -19.62
N THR A 8 14.61 -2.68 -20.92
CA THR A 8 13.36 -2.12 -21.43
C THR A 8 12.21 -3.13 -21.21
N GLU A 9 12.42 -4.40 -21.49
CA GLU A 9 11.43 -5.47 -21.25
C GLU A 9 11.13 -5.67 -19.75
N GLN A 10 12.15 -5.58 -18.89
CA GLN A 10 11.98 -5.66 -17.44
C GLN A 10 11.15 -4.49 -16.89
N SER A 11 11.44 -3.26 -17.34
CA SER A 11 10.67 -2.07 -16.95
C SER A 11 9.20 -2.14 -17.38
N LEU A 12 8.94 -2.69 -18.57
CA LEU A 12 7.58 -2.89 -19.09
C LEU A 12 6.80 -3.92 -18.26
N SER A 13 7.46 -5.03 -17.90
CA SER A 13 6.87 -6.10 -17.06
C SER A 13 6.54 -5.61 -15.65
N ILE A 14 7.39 -4.76 -15.07
CA ILE A 14 7.17 -4.13 -13.76
C ILE A 14 5.95 -3.20 -13.83
N MET A 15 5.88 -2.31 -14.81
CA MET A 15 4.74 -1.40 -14.98
C MET A 15 3.40 -2.14 -15.17
N GLN A 16 3.40 -3.27 -15.89
CA GLN A 16 2.20 -4.11 -16.07
C GLN A 16 1.71 -4.74 -14.76
N LYS A 17 2.61 -5.06 -13.82
CA LYS A 17 2.25 -5.57 -12.49
C LYS A 17 1.81 -4.46 -11.53
N TRP A 18 2.32 -3.24 -11.70
CA TRP A 18 2.06 -2.13 -10.80
C TRP A 18 0.67 -1.50 -11.00
N LYS A 19 0.21 -1.38 -12.25
CA LYS A 19 -1.10 -0.79 -12.55
C LYS A 19 -2.28 -1.50 -11.85
N PRO A 20 -2.39 -2.84 -11.90
CA PRO A 20 -3.44 -3.53 -11.16
C PRO A 20 -3.36 -3.32 -9.65
N LEU A 21 -2.15 -3.39 -9.07
CA LEU A 21 -1.94 -3.19 -7.63
C LEU A 21 -2.35 -1.79 -7.17
N GLN A 22 -2.03 -0.77 -7.97
CA GLN A 22 -2.48 0.60 -7.72
C GLN A 22 -4.01 0.71 -7.73
N THR A 23 -4.68 0.10 -8.71
CA THR A 23 -6.14 0.09 -8.78
C THR A 23 -6.78 -0.61 -7.58
N PHE A 24 -6.19 -1.72 -7.09
CA PHE A 24 -6.70 -2.41 -5.91
C PHE A 24 -6.53 -1.55 -4.65
N ILE A 25 -5.34 -0.98 -4.43
CA ILE A 25 -5.08 -0.07 -3.31
C ILE A 25 -6.07 1.10 -3.31
N MET A 26 -6.35 1.70 -4.47
CA MET A 26 -7.30 2.83 -4.54
C MET A 26 -8.72 2.42 -4.11
N LYS A 27 -9.19 1.24 -4.51
CA LYS A 27 -10.51 0.73 -4.09
C LYS A 27 -10.58 0.47 -2.59
N ASP A 28 -9.53 -0.12 -2.01
CA ASP A 28 -9.48 -0.37 -0.57
C ASP A 28 -9.39 0.97 0.20
N LEU A 29 -8.68 1.98 -0.33
CA LEU A 29 -8.63 3.33 0.26
C LEU A 29 -9.99 4.03 0.24
N GLU A 30 -10.78 3.87 -0.83
CA GLU A 30 -12.16 4.38 -0.89
C GLU A 30 -13.06 3.77 0.20
N ILE A 31 -12.82 2.50 0.58
CA ILE A 31 -13.52 1.86 1.69
C ILE A 31 -13.14 2.55 3.02
N LEU A 32 -11.86 2.84 3.23
CA LEU A 32 -11.35 3.48 4.46
C LEU A 32 -11.77 4.94 4.61
N GLU A 33 -11.94 5.67 3.50
CA GLU A 33 -12.42 7.06 3.52
C GLU A 33 -13.76 7.20 4.25
N ASN A 34 -14.63 6.18 4.16
CA ASN A 34 -15.94 6.16 4.82
C ASN A 34 -15.87 6.09 6.36
N ILE A 35 -14.71 5.76 6.93
CA ILE A 35 -14.51 5.63 8.38
C ILE A 35 -13.41 6.51 8.95
N LYS A 36 -12.82 7.40 8.15
CA LYS A 36 -11.74 8.28 8.60
C LYS A 36 -12.06 9.06 9.89
N ASN A 37 -13.33 9.41 10.11
CA ASN A 37 -13.77 10.16 11.28
C ASN A 37 -13.92 9.30 12.54
N LYS A 38 -13.89 7.97 12.41
CA LYS A 38 -13.97 7.02 13.54
C LYS A 38 -12.61 6.61 14.06
N ILE A 39 -11.57 6.81 13.25
CA ILE A 39 -10.19 6.48 13.60
C ILE A 39 -9.50 7.77 14.02
N HIS A 40 -9.21 7.90 15.31
CA HIS A 40 -8.47 9.05 15.86
C HIS A 40 -6.97 8.78 15.85
N LEU A 41 -6.40 8.66 14.64
CA LEU A 41 -4.99 8.37 14.44
C LEU A 41 -4.37 9.42 13.50
N GLU A 42 -3.29 10.05 13.94
CA GLU A 42 -2.48 10.90 13.08
C GLU A 42 -1.46 10.04 12.35
N LEU A 43 -1.62 9.91 11.02
CA LEU A 43 -0.69 9.18 10.16
C LEU A 43 0.23 10.15 9.42
N TYR A 44 1.46 9.72 9.14
CA TYR A 44 2.37 10.45 8.27
C TYR A 44 1.72 10.70 6.90
N THR A 45 1.58 11.97 6.53
CA THR A 45 1.07 12.40 5.23
C THR A 45 2.17 13.19 4.51
N PRO A 46 2.72 12.67 3.39
CA PRO A 46 3.69 13.41 2.59
C PRO A 46 3.13 14.76 2.15
N THR A 47 3.92 15.82 2.32
CA THR A 47 3.51 17.18 1.96
C THR A 47 3.75 17.52 0.49
N GLU A 48 4.52 16.71 -0.24
CA GLU A 48 4.86 16.95 -1.65
C GLU A 48 4.30 15.88 -2.59
N THR A 49 3.66 16.31 -3.68
CA THR A 49 3.05 15.46 -4.72
C THR A 49 4.06 14.66 -5.55
N GLN A 50 5.37 14.89 -5.39
CA GLN A 50 6.44 14.23 -6.15
C GLN A 50 7.15 13.09 -5.40
N GLU A 51 6.68 12.74 -4.21
CA GLU A 51 7.22 11.64 -3.41
C GLU A 51 6.77 10.25 -3.89
N CYS A 52 6.75 9.99 -5.20
CA CYS A 52 6.58 8.62 -5.73
C CYS A 52 7.89 7.82 -5.60
N THR A 53 8.50 7.84 -4.42
CA THR A 53 9.76 7.13 -4.12
C THR A 53 9.48 5.81 -3.42
N GLN A 54 10.46 4.89 -3.47
CA GLN A 54 10.41 3.65 -2.70
C GLN A 54 10.31 3.93 -1.19
N GLN A 55 10.97 4.98 -0.71
CA GLN A 55 10.93 5.38 0.69
C GLN A 55 9.53 5.81 1.12
N THR A 56 8.82 6.57 0.28
CA THR A 56 7.44 6.99 0.57
C THR A 56 6.48 5.81 0.59
N LEU A 57 6.64 4.82 -0.29
CA LEU A 57 5.87 3.57 -0.22
C LEU A 57 6.16 2.78 1.07
N GLN A 58 7.40 2.81 1.58
CA GLN A 58 7.75 2.21 2.87
C GLN A 58 7.13 2.97 4.05
N CYS A 59 7.09 4.31 4.00
CA CYS A 59 6.38 5.12 4.99
C CYS A 59 4.90 4.74 5.02
N TYR A 60 4.22 4.72 3.88
CA TYR A 60 2.81 4.29 3.81
C TYR A 60 2.59 2.87 4.35
N LEU A 61 3.52 1.94 4.09
CA LEU A 61 3.43 0.60 4.66
C LEU A 61 3.51 0.64 6.21
N GLY A 62 4.40 1.45 6.77
CA GLY A 62 4.51 1.65 8.22
C GLY A 62 3.23 2.21 8.84
N GLU A 63 2.64 3.22 8.20
CA GLU A 63 1.36 3.81 8.62
C GLU A 63 0.21 2.79 8.56
N VAL A 64 0.10 2.01 7.49
CA VAL A 64 -0.93 0.97 7.34
C VAL A 64 -0.76 -0.16 8.36
N VAL A 65 0.47 -0.54 8.69
CA VAL A 65 0.75 -1.52 9.76
C VAL A 65 0.33 -0.98 11.13
N THR A 66 0.53 0.31 11.38
CA THR A 66 0.08 0.97 12.61
C THR A 66 -1.45 1.01 12.66
N LEU A 67 -2.09 1.46 11.58
CA LEU A 67 -3.54 1.48 11.46
C LEU A 67 -4.15 0.10 11.70
N LYS A 68 -3.57 -0.96 11.13
CA LYS A 68 -4.04 -2.33 11.36
C LYS A 68 -4.09 -2.68 12.85
N LYS A 69 -3.01 -2.41 13.59
CA LYS A 69 -2.92 -2.71 15.02
C LYS A 69 -3.96 -1.96 15.84
N GLU A 70 -4.19 -0.69 15.52
CA GLU A 70 -5.20 0.12 16.21
C GLU A 70 -6.64 -0.35 15.93
N THR A 71 -6.86 -1.04 14.80
CA THR A 71 -8.20 -1.49 14.37
C THR A 71 -8.49 -2.98 14.59
N GLU A 72 -7.47 -3.80 14.90
CA GLU A 72 -7.59 -5.27 14.95
C GLU A 72 -8.50 -5.77 16.08
N ASP A 73 -8.51 -5.05 17.21
CA ASP A 73 -9.31 -5.40 18.40
C ASP A 73 -10.52 -4.47 18.62
N ASP A 74 -10.78 -3.53 17.70
CA ASP A 74 -11.88 -2.57 17.83
C ASP A 74 -13.21 -3.16 17.36
N THR A 75 -14.08 -3.49 18.32
CA THR A 75 -15.40 -4.08 18.06
C THR A 75 -16.40 -3.15 17.36
N GLU A 76 -16.13 -1.84 17.29
CA GLU A 76 -16.95 -0.88 16.55
C GLU A 76 -16.55 -0.77 15.07
N ILE A 77 -15.41 -1.35 14.71
CA ILE A 77 -14.90 -1.40 13.34
C ILE A 77 -15.43 -2.66 12.65
N LYS A 78 -16.08 -2.46 11.51
CA LYS A 78 -16.58 -3.57 10.70
C LYS A 78 -15.43 -4.33 10.03
N GLU A 79 -15.65 -5.63 9.84
CA GLU A 79 -14.74 -6.55 9.17
C GLU A 79 -14.30 -6.08 7.76
N GLU A 80 -15.18 -5.37 7.03
CA GLU A 80 -14.88 -4.82 5.70
C GLU A 80 -13.68 -3.84 5.73
N PHE A 81 -13.51 -3.07 6.81
CA PHE A 81 -12.40 -2.13 6.96
C PHE A 81 -11.11 -2.83 7.32
N VAL A 82 -11.18 -3.81 8.24
CA VAL A 82 -10.05 -4.66 8.60
C VAL A 82 -9.52 -5.38 7.35
N THR A 83 -10.42 -5.91 6.52
CA THR A 83 -10.08 -6.55 5.25
C THR A 83 -9.42 -5.57 4.27
N ALA A 84 -9.94 -4.34 4.14
CA ALA A 84 -9.35 -3.31 3.28
C ALA A 84 -7.92 -2.95 3.73
N ILE A 85 -7.69 -2.78 5.04
CA ILE A 85 -6.36 -2.50 5.61
C ILE A 85 -5.38 -3.64 5.28
N GLN A 86 -5.79 -4.90 5.45
CA GLN A 86 -4.96 -6.06 5.14
C GLN A 86 -4.60 -6.15 3.64
N ASN A 87 -5.56 -5.83 2.76
CA ASN A 87 -5.33 -5.81 1.32
C ASN A 87 -4.31 -4.72 0.93
N ILE A 88 -4.46 -3.51 1.49
CA ILE A 88 -3.51 -2.41 1.26
C ILE A 88 -2.12 -2.81 1.74
N GLU A 89 -1.99 -3.37 2.95
CA GLU A 89 -0.72 -3.85 3.51
C GLU A 89 -0.02 -4.82 2.54
N LYS A 90 -0.75 -5.84 2.07
CA LYS A 90 -0.24 -6.87 1.17
C LYS A 90 0.19 -6.29 -0.19
N ASN A 91 -0.60 -5.38 -0.74
CA ASN A 91 -0.31 -4.75 -2.02
C ASN A 91 0.90 -3.81 -1.90
N LEU A 92 1.04 -3.05 -0.81
CA LEU A 92 2.21 -2.21 -0.54
C LEU A 92 3.49 -3.02 -0.31
N LYS A 93 3.43 -4.16 0.41
CA LYS A 93 4.56 -5.10 0.53
C LYS A 93 5.02 -5.61 -0.84
N SER A 94 4.06 -5.88 -1.73
CA SER A 94 4.35 -6.32 -3.10
C SER A 94 5.01 -5.23 -3.94
N LEU A 95 4.59 -3.97 -3.78
CA LEU A 95 5.15 -2.82 -4.50
C LEU A 95 6.53 -2.39 -3.99
N THR A 96 6.78 -2.52 -2.69
CA THR A 96 8.08 -2.20 -2.06
C THR A 96 9.15 -3.25 -2.31
N GLY A 97 8.79 -4.39 -2.91
CA GLY A 97 9.70 -5.54 -3.10
C GLY A 97 9.96 -6.31 -1.80
N LEU A 98 9.17 -6.07 -0.75
CA LEU A 98 9.31 -6.72 0.57
C LEU A 98 8.60 -8.08 0.66
N ASN A 99 8.20 -8.68 -0.46
CA ASN A 99 7.66 -10.05 -0.51
C ASN A 99 8.69 -11.16 -0.21
N HIS A 100 9.86 -10.82 0.32
CA HIS A 100 10.89 -11.77 0.75
C HIS A 100 11.30 -11.52 2.19
N THR A 101 10.44 -11.87 3.14
CA THR A 101 10.84 -12.54 4.39
C THR A 101 9.60 -12.97 5.17
N GLU A 102 9.06 -14.14 4.84
CA GLU A 102 8.58 -15.05 5.87
C GLU A 102 9.26 -16.40 5.60
N LYS A 103 9.73 -17.01 6.68
CA LYS A 103 10.68 -18.13 6.81
C LYS A 103 10.48 -19.31 5.88
#